data_AF-S6GH28-F1
#
_entry.id   AF-S6GH28-F1
#
_cell.length_a   1.000
_cell.length_b   1.000
_cell.length_c   1.000
_cell.angle_alpha   90.00
_cell.angle_beta   90.00
_cell.angle_gamma   90.00
#
_symmetry.space_group_name_H-M   'P 1'
#
loop_
_entity.id
_entity.type
_entity.pdbx_description
1 polymer ?
#
loop_
_entity_poly.entity_id
_entity_poly.type
_entity_poly.pdbx_seq_one_letter_code
_entity_poly.pdbx_strand_id
1 'polypeptide(L)'
;MQNNLLKRRTIALMTIPTMLLIGAFNVAHAANTQPGNWQQSKHYAENRAGSHHAMRATKKLNILSKKLALTAQQQTQIKVLFQAQRTAHKAAAGDQQPLHQALRNLDLKAADYAQKLAQVKQQAALAANQKIDAMLAMQQSMKKILTAEQLLKMQEMRAAGKSRRGMLHGLTLNK
;
A
#
# COMPACT_ATOMS: atom_id res chain seq x y z
N MET A 1 46.07 41.25 14.67
CA MET A 1 46.93 40.08 14.97
C MET A 1 46.09 38.82 14.85
N GLN A 2 46.63 37.85 14.13
CA GLN A 2 46.05 36.55 13.80
C GLN A 2 45.91 35.65 15.05
N ASN A 3 44.93 34.74 15.10
CA ASN A 3 45.23 33.30 15.00
C ASN A 3 43.97 32.41 14.96
N ASN A 4 44.04 31.47 14.02
CA ASN A 4 43.13 30.39 13.68
C ASN A 4 42.95 29.37 14.82
N LEU A 5 41.80 28.66 14.86
CA LEU A 5 41.79 27.20 15.01
C LEU A 5 40.42 26.57 14.73
N LEU A 6 40.33 25.92 13.55
CA LEU A 6 39.32 24.94 13.18
C LEU A 6 39.31 23.74 14.16
N LYS A 7 38.14 23.35 14.71
CA LYS A 7 37.92 21.99 15.24
C LYS A 7 36.53 21.42 14.90
N ARG A 8 36.54 20.64 13.81
CA ARG A 8 35.98 19.28 13.61
C ARG A 8 34.75 18.82 14.43
N ARG A 9 33.67 18.57 13.66
CA ARG A 9 32.67 17.49 13.68
C ARG A 9 32.73 16.44 14.81
N THR A 10 31.61 16.28 15.53
CA THR A 10 31.18 14.98 16.08
C THR A 10 29.64 14.93 16.09
N ILE A 11 29.04 14.15 15.19
CA ILE A 11 27.61 13.84 15.21
C ILE A 11 27.47 12.56 16.03
N ALA A 12 26.91 12.67 17.23
CA ALA A 12 26.61 11.53 18.09
C ALA A 12 25.44 10.73 17.48
N LEU A 13 25.74 9.55 16.95
CA LEU A 13 24.75 8.58 16.47
C LEU A 13 24.22 7.81 17.69
N MET A 14 23.08 8.23 18.26
CA MET A 14 22.41 7.44 19.29
C MET A 14 21.73 6.23 18.64
N THR A 15 22.35 5.06 18.78
CA THR A 15 21.76 3.77 18.39
C THR A 15 20.75 3.36 19.45
N ILE A 16 19.45 3.50 19.15
CA ILE A 16 18.37 2.96 19.97
C ILE A 16 18.12 1.50 19.54
N PRO A 17 18.32 0.50 20.41
CA PRO A 17 17.94 -0.88 20.12
C PRO A 17 16.42 -1.03 20.34
N THR A 18 15.66 -1.21 19.26
CA THR A 18 14.24 -1.56 19.35
C THR A 18 14.09 -3.06 19.61
N MET A 19 13.77 -3.44 20.85
CA MET A 19 13.29 -4.78 21.16
C MET A 19 11.89 -4.98 20.56
N LEU A 20 11.75 -5.98 19.69
CA LEU A 20 10.47 -6.45 19.14
C LEU A 20 9.91 -7.53 20.08
N LEU A 21 8.91 -7.17 20.89
CA LEU A 21 8.04 -8.11 21.58
C LEU A 21 7.01 -8.66 20.57
N ILE A 22 7.14 -9.92 20.20
CA ILE A 22 6.15 -10.64 19.38
C ILE A 22 5.19 -11.35 20.34
N GLY A 23 4.02 -10.77 20.57
CA GLY A 23 2.91 -11.44 21.24
C GLY A 23 2.26 -12.46 20.32
N ALA A 24 2.10 -13.70 20.80
CA ALA A 24 1.39 -14.76 20.10
C ALA A 24 -0.12 -14.59 20.29
N PHE A 25 -0.88 -14.46 19.19
CA PHE A 25 -2.33 -14.53 19.19
C PHE A 25 -2.77 -15.96 18.83
N ASN A 26 -3.52 -16.61 19.73
CA ASN A 26 -4.25 -17.83 19.41
C ASN A 26 -5.54 -17.45 18.65
N VAL A 27 -5.77 -18.05 17.48
CA VAL A 27 -7.05 -17.95 16.76
C VAL A 27 -7.73 -19.31 16.80
N ALA A 28 -8.75 -19.42 17.66
CA ALA A 28 -9.70 -20.51 17.63
C ALA A 28 -10.56 -20.41 16.36
N HIS A 29 -10.65 -21.51 15.60
CA HIS A 29 -11.55 -21.63 14.45
C HIS A 29 -12.77 -22.47 14.87
N ALA A 30 -13.97 -21.93 14.67
CA ALA A 30 -15.21 -22.70 14.72
C ALA A 30 -16.27 -22.09 13.78
N ALA A 31 -17.17 -22.97 13.35
CA ALA A 31 -18.42 -22.75 12.59
C ALA A 31 -18.33 -22.68 11.06
N ASN A 32 -18.26 -23.90 10.50
CA ASN A 32 -19.16 -24.48 9.49
C ASN A 32 -20.25 -23.58 8.87
N THR A 33 -20.13 -23.31 7.57
CA THR A 33 -21.26 -23.10 6.65
C THR A 33 -20.89 -23.65 5.27
N GLN A 34 -21.64 -24.64 4.78
CA GLN A 34 -21.61 -25.08 3.39
C GLN A 34 -22.30 -24.04 2.48
N PRO A 35 -21.64 -23.64 1.38
CA PRO A 35 -22.39 -23.52 0.13
C PRO A 35 -21.58 -23.94 -1.11
N GLY A 36 -22.28 -24.57 -2.06
CA GLY A 36 -22.03 -24.53 -3.51
C GLY A 36 -20.70 -25.11 -4.03
N ASN A 37 -20.79 -25.99 -5.02
CA ASN A 37 -19.68 -26.68 -5.69
C ASN A 37 -18.75 -25.77 -6.55
N TRP A 38 -18.17 -24.72 -5.97
CA TRP A 38 -17.09 -23.92 -6.55
C TRP A 38 -15.75 -24.15 -5.81
N GLN A 39 -15.57 -25.33 -5.22
CA GLN A 39 -14.51 -25.59 -4.24
C GLN A 39 -13.26 -26.26 -4.81
N GLN A 40 -13.29 -26.79 -6.05
CA GLN A 40 -12.17 -27.54 -6.59
C GLN A 40 -11.00 -26.66 -7.12
N SER A 41 -11.22 -25.35 -7.27
CA SER A 41 -10.23 -24.41 -7.83
C SER A 41 -9.58 -23.48 -6.79
N LYS A 42 -9.92 -23.59 -5.50
CA LYS A 42 -9.34 -22.73 -4.45
C LYS A 42 -7.95 -23.17 -3.97
N HIS A 43 -7.66 -24.47 -3.98
CA HIS A 43 -6.40 -24.99 -3.42
C HIS A 43 -5.15 -24.70 -4.28
N TYR A 44 -5.30 -24.44 -5.59
CA TYR A 44 -4.20 -24.04 -6.47
C TYR A 44 -3.98 -22.52 -6.56
N ALA A 45 -4.95 -21.71 -6.12
CA ALA A 45 -4.89 -20.25 -6.20
C ALA A 45 -4.11 -19.62 -5.03
N GLU A 46 -4.18 -20.24 -3.85
CA GLU A 46 -3.69 -19.67 -2.60
C GLU A 46 -2.15 -19.56 -2.56
N ASN A 47 -1.45 -20.58 -3.09
CA ASN A 47 0.02 -20.58 -3.21
C ASN A 47 0.56 -19.67 -4.33
N ARG A 48 -0.24 -19.37 -5.37
CA ARG A 48 0.17 -18.45 -6.45
C ARG A 48 -0.09 -16.98 -6.11
N ALA A 49 -1.17 -16.68 -5.38
CA ALA A 49 -1.51 -15.31 -5.03
C ALA A 49 -0.41 -14.63 -4.20
N GLY A 50 0.16 -15.34 -3.21
CA GLY A 50 1.26 -14.81 -2.38
C GLY A 50 2.55 -14.51 -3.18
N SER A 51 2.90 -15.38 -4.12
CA SER A 51 4.10 -15.27 -4.96
C SER A 51 4.03 -14.08 -5.93
N HIS A 52 2.89 -13.87 -6.58
CA HIS A 52 2.72 -12.76 -7.54
C HIS A 52 2.82 -11.37 -6.88
N HIS A 53 2.33 -11.22 -5.64
CA HIS A 53 2.40 -9.94 -4.93
C HIS A 53 3.82 -9.62 -4.44
N ALA A 54 4.57 -10.62 -3.97
CA ALA A 54 5.98 -10.45 -3.63
C ALA A 54 6.80 -10.05 -4.87
N MET A 55 6.55 -10.71 -6.01
CA MET A 55 7.20 -10.39 -7.28
C MET A 55 6.89 -8.97 -7.77
N ARG A 56 5.70 -8.44 -7.47
CA ARG A 56 5.34 -7.05 -7.82
C ARG A 56 6.11 -6.02 -7.00
N ALA A 57 6.30 -6.24 -5.70
CA ALA A 57 7.05 -5.32 -4.85
C ALA A 57 8.54 -5.29 -5.24
N THR A 58 9.14 -6.46 -5.48
CA THR A 58 10.53 -6.56 -5.94
C THR A 58 10.71 -5.95 -7.33
N LYS A 59 9.78 -6.20 -8.27
CA LYS A 59 9.79 -5.56 -9.60
C LYS A 59 9.71 -4.03 -9.51
N LYS A 60 8.84 -3.51 -8.65
CA LYS A 60 8.75 -2.05 -8.42
C LYS A 60 10.05 -1.48 -7.85
N LEU A 61 10.64 -2.13 -6.84
CA LEU A 61 11.91 -1.70 -6.27
C LEU A 61 13.02 -1.70 -7.33
N ASN A 62 13.10 -2.74 -8.17
CA ASN A 62 14.09 -2.82 -9.25
C ASN A 62 13.93 -1.67 -10.27
N ILE A 63 12.68 -1.33 -10.64
CA ILE A 63 12.42 -0.21 -11.54
C ILE A 63 12.85 1.11 -10.90
N LEU A 64 12.47 1.35 -9.64
CA LEU A 64 12.85 2.57 -8.91
C LEU A 64 14.36 2.66 -8.75
N SER A 65 15.02 1.55 -8.40
CA SER A 65 16.47 1.48 -8.25
C SER A 65 17.19 1.93 -9.50
N LYS A 66 16.78 1.41 -10.66
CA LYS A 66 17.38 1.77 -11.95
C LYS A 66 17.06 3.20 -12.36
N LYS A 67 15.81 3.63 -12.21
CA LYS A 67 15.36 4.93 -12.73
C LYS A 67 15.80 6.11 -11.85
N LEU A 68 15.88 5.91 -10.54
CA LEU A 68 16.28 6.92 -9.56
C LEU A 68 17.75 6.80 -9.12
N ALA A 69 18.49 5.82 -9.64
CA ALA A 69 19.86 5.51 -9.22
C ALA A 69 19.95 5.38 -7.69
N LEU A 70 19.10 4.53 -7.10
CA LEU A 70 19.03 4.38 -5.64
C LEU A 70 20.29 3.72 -5.09
N THR A 71 20.80 4.23 -3.97
CA THR A 71 21.89 3.58 -3.24
C THR A 71 21.42 2.28 -2.56
N ALA A 72 22.34 1.39 -2.19
CA ALA A 72 22.00 0.15 -1.49
C ALA A 72 21.23 0.40 -0.17
N GLN A 73 21.59 1.47 0.55
CA GLN A 73 20.89 1.88 1.76
C GLN A 73 19.46 2.34 1.46
N GLN A 74 19.25 3.18 0.43
CA GLN A 74 17.92 3.63 0.02
C GLN A 74 17.05 2.45 -0.44
N GLN A 75 17.62 1.50 -1.20
CA GLN A 75 16.90 0.31 -1.64
C GLN A 75 16.42 -0.52 -0.45
N THR A 76 17.24 -0.68 0.58
CA THR A 76 16.91 -1.41 1.80
C THR A 76 15.76 -0.73 2.54
N GLN A 77 15.84 0.59 2.74
CA GLN A 77 14.78 1.36 3.41
C GLN A 77 13.46 1.32 2.64
N ILE A 78 13.49 1.43 1.31
CA ILE A 78 12.29 1.33 0.46
C ILE A 78 11.70 -0.08 0.49
N LYS A 79 12.55 -1.13 0.53
CA LYS A 79 12.09 -2.52 0.66
C LYS A 79 11.31 -2.72 1.96
N VAL A 80 11.83 -2.23 3.09
CA VAL A 80 11.14 -2.27 4.39
C VAL A 80 9.82 -1.51 4.33
N LEU A 81 9.84 -0.30 3.74
CA LEU A 81 8.64 0.52 3.56
C LEU A 81 7.55 -0.21 2.74
N PHE A 82 7.93 -0.89 1.65
CA PHE A 82 6.99 -1.67 0.84
C PHE A 82 6.47 -2.92 1.56
N GLN A 83 7.28 -3.56 2.40
CA GLN A 83 6.84 -4.69 3.21
C GLN A 83 5.82 -4.25 4.26
N ALA A 84 6.10 -3.15 4.99
CA ALA A 84 5.16 -2.57 5.94
C ALA A 84 3.84 -2.17 5.26
N GLN A 85 3.92 -1.51 4.09
CA GLN A 85 2.73 -1.14 3.33
C GLN A 85 1.92 -2.36 2.88
N ARG A 86 2.59 -3.46 2.51
CA ARG A 86 1.91 -4.70 2.12
C ARG A 86 1.11 -5.29 3.28
N THR A 87 1.68 -5.29 4.49
CA THR A 87 0.98 -5.77 5.68
C THR A 87 -0.24 -4.90 5.98
N ALA A 88 -0.10 -3.58 5.91
CA ALA A 88 -1.22 -2.65 6.09
C ALA A 88 -2.31 -2.84 5.02
N HIS A 89 -1.94 -3.04 3.75
CA HIS A 89 -2.91 -3.31 2.69
C HIS A 89 -3.64 -4.64 2.86
N LYS A 90 -2.99 -5.69 3.37
CA LYS A 90 -3.65 -6.96 3.65
C LYS A 90 -4.73 -6.81 4.73
N ALA A 91 -4.45 -6.03 5.78
CA ALA A 91 -5.45 -5.72 6.80
C ALA A 91 -6.62 -4.93 6.18
N ALA A 92 -6.34 -3.84 5.47
CA ALA A 92 -7.36 -2.99 4.85
C ALA A 92 -8.17 -3.68 3.74
N ALA A 93 -7.62 -4.69 3.05
CA ALA A 93 -8.35 -5.46 2.05
C ALA A 93 -9.49 -6.30 2.66
N GLY A 94 -9.35 -6.71 3.93
CA GLY A 94 -10.45 -7.29 4.71
C GLY A 94 -11.61 -6.32 4.88
N ASP A 95 -11.30 -5.02 5.01
CA ASP A 95 -12.29 -3.96 5.25
C ASP A 95 -12.96 -3.43 3.97
N GLN A 96 -12.40 -3.71 2.78
CA GLN A 96 -13.03 -3.28 1.51
C GLN A 96 -14.09 -4.26 0.98
N GLN A 97 -13.95 -5.55 1.29
CA GLN A 97 -14.96 -6.58 1.02
C GLN A 97 -16.37 -6.19 1.52
N PRO A 98 -16.55 -5.77 2.79
CA PRO A 98 -17.87 -5.42 3.31
C PRO A 98 -18.47 -4.19 2.62
N LEU A 99 -17.67 -3.16 2.26
CA LEU A 99 -18.20 -2.00 1.52
C LEU A 99 -18.74 -2.41 0.14
N HIS A 100 -18.01 -3.25 -0.60
CA HIS A 100 -18.45 -3.74 -1.90
C HIS A 100 -19.70 -4.62 -1.81
N GLN A 101 -19.80 -5.44 -0.77
CA GLN A 101 -20.98 -6.26 -0.52
C GLN A 101 -22.18 -5.39 -0.11
N ALA A 102 -21.98 -4.40 0.76
CA ALA A 102 -23.04 -3.49 1.19
C ALA A 102 -23.59 -2.65 0.01
N LEU A 103 -22.73 -2.25 -0.93
CA LEU A 103 -23.14 -1.65 -2.20
C LEU A 103 -23.96 -2.60 -3.08
N ARG A 104 -23.55 -3.87 -3.18
CA ARG A 104 -24.24 -4.86 -4.00
C ARG A 104 -25.60 -5.25 -3.42
N ASN A 105 -25.71 -5.28 -2.10
CA ASN A 105 -26.90 -5.70 -1.36
C ASN A 105 -27.86 -4.53 -1.06
N LEU A 106 -27.57 -3.33 -1.55
CA LEU A 106 -28.48 -2.19 -1.47
C LEU A 106 -29.70 -2.45 -2.37
N ASP A 107 -30.84 -2.71 -1.74
CA ASP A 107 -32.12 -2.85 -2.43
C ASP A 107 -32.87 -1.51 -2.43
N LEU A 108 -33.11 -1.00 -3.63
CA LEU A 108 -33.82 0.27 -3.88
C LEU A 108 -35.28 0.24 -3.43
N LYS A 109 -35.86 -0.96 -3.26
CA LYS A 109 -37.27 -1.15 -2.86
C LYS A 109 -37.44 -1.46 -1.36
N ALA A 110 -36.34 -1.61 -0.62
CA ALA A 110 -36.41 -1.91 0.80
C ALA A 110 -36.88 -0.68 1.61
N ALA A 111 -37.71 -0.92 2.62
CA ALA A 111 -38.21 0.14 3.50
C ALA A 111 -37.07 0.84 4.28
N ASP A 112 -35.95 0.16 4.50
CA ASP A 112 -34.75 0.67 5.17
C ASP A 112 -33.66 1.19 4.22
N TYR A 113 -33.97 1.36 2.93
CA TYR A 113 -33.02 1.78 1.90
C TYR A 113 -32.25 3.05 2.28
N ALA A 114 -32.95 4.09 2.75
CA ALA A 114 -32.33 5.36 3.11
C ALA A 114 -31.28 5.20 4.24
N GLN A 115 -31.58 4.36 5.23
CA GLN A 115 -30.68 4.07 6.35
C GLN A 115 -29.45 3.28 5.87
N LYS A 116 -29.65 2.22 5.08
CA LYS A 116 -28.55 1.42 4.50
C LYS A 116 -27.66 2.27 3.59
N LEU A 117 -28.25 3.15 2.79
CA LEU A 117 -27.51 4.07 1.92
C LEU A 117 -26.64 5.03 2.75
N ALA A 118 -27.15 5.58 3.84
CA ALA A 118 -26.39 6.45 4.74
C ALA A 118 -25.19 5.71 5.36
N GLN A 119 -25.38 4.47 5.82
CA GLN A 119 -24.31 3.64 6.36
C GLN A 119 -23.22 3.33 5.32
N VAL A 120 -23.62 2.98 4.10
CA VAL A 120 -22.68 2.73 2.99
C VAL A 120 -21.88 3.98 2.64
N LYS A 121 -22.53 5.16 2.59
CA LYS A 121 -21.84 6.45 2.35
C LYS A 121 -20.83 6.75 3.45
N GLN A 122 -21.17 6.52 4.71
CA GLN A 122 -20.27 6.74 5.83
C GLN A 122 -19.04 5.81 5.76
N GLN A 123 -19.26 4.51 5.49
CA GLN A 123 -18.16 3.55 5.31
C GLN A 123 -17.26 3.93 4.13
N ALA A 124 -17.84 4.38 3.01
CA ALA A 124 -17.07 4.85 1.86
C ALA A 124 -16.22 6.09 2.19
N ALA A 125 -16.76 7.04 2.95
CA ALA A 125 -16.02 8.23 3.39
C ALA A 125 -14.83 7.86 4.29
N LEU A 126 -15.03 6.95 5.25
CA LEU A 126 -13.95 6.46 6.11
C LEU A 126 -12.84 5.77 5.30
N ALA A 127 -13.22 4.89 4.38
CA ALA A 127 -12.26 4.19 3.50
C ALA A 127 -11.49 5.17 2.60
N ALA A 128 -12.15 6.23 2.12
CA ALA A 128 -11.50 7.28 1.33
C ALA A 128 -10.46 8.05 2.16
N ASN A 129 -10.80 8.44 3.39
CA ASN A 129 -9.88 9.14 4.30
C ASN A 129 -8.65 8.28 4.61
N GLN A 130 -8.86 7.02 5.01
CA GLN A 130 -7.76 6.08 5.28
C GLN A 130 -6.81 5.92 4.09
N LYS A 131 -7.35 5.92 2.86
CA LYS A 131 -6.56 5.85 1.64
C LYS A 131 -5.72 7.11 1.43
N ILE A 132 -6.28 8.29 1.68
CA ILE A 132 -5.56 9.57 1.59
C ILE A 132 -4.43 9.59 2.62
N ASP A 133 -4.70 9.22 3.87
CA ASP A 133 -3.71 9.16 4.93
C ASP A 133 -2.57 8.21 4.60
N ALA A 134 -2.89 7.00 4.12
CA ALA A 134 -1.89 6.03 3.70
C ALA A 134 -1.04 6.55 2.51
N MET A 135 -1.65 7.31 1.59
CA MET A 135 -0.92 7.94 0.49
C MET A 135 0.03 9.03 1.00
N LEU A 136 -0.41 9.88 1.92
CA LEU A 136 0.41 10.95 2.51
C LEU A 136 1.55 10.38 3.35
N ALA A 137 1.27 9.38 4.20
CA ALA A 137 2.28 8.70 5.01
C ALA A 137 3.37 8.05 4.13
N MET A 138 2.98 7.42 3.02
CA MET A 138 3.92 6.88 2.04
C MET A 138 4.75 7.99 1.39
N GLN A 139 4.13 9.11 1.00
CA GLN A 139 4.88 10.23 0.43
C GLN A 139 5.89 10.81 1.41
N GLN A 140 5.50 11.02 2.67
CA GLN A 140 6.40 11.50 3.72
C GLN A 140 7.55 10.52 3.97
N SER A 141 7.26 9.22 4.02
CA SER A 141 8.29 8.19 4.20
C SER A 141 9.29 8.16 3.03
N MET A 142 8.80 8.29 1.80
CA MET A 142 9.66 8.39 0.62
C MET A 142 10.52 9.67 0.62
N LYS A 143 9.98 10.80 1.10
CA LYS A 143 10.75 12.06 1.23
C LYS A 143 11.91 11.96 2.21
N LYS A 144 11.82 11.08 3.22
CA LYS A 144 12.90 10.82 4.18
C LYS A 144 14.03 9.97 3.59
N ILE A 145 13.74 9.18 2.55
CA ILE A 145 14.69 8.22 1.95
C ILE A 145 15.34 8.80 0.68
N LEU A 146 14.56 9.51 -0.12
CA LEU A 146 14.99 10.02 -1.43
C LEU A 146 15.51 11.46 -1.35
N THR A 147 16.43 11.81 -2.24
CA THR A 147 16.82 13.21 -2.45
C THR A 147 15.71 13.99 -3.16
N ALA A 148 15.79 15.32 -3.14
CA ALA A 148 14.85 16.20 -3.84
C ALA A 148 14.76 15.90 -5.35
N GLU A 149 15.91 15.67 -5.99
CA GLU A 149 15.99 15.33 -7.41
C GLU A 149 15.35 13.97 -7.72
N GLN A 150 15.62 12.96 -6.87
CA GLN A 150 15.00 11.64 -7.00
C GLN A 150 13.49 11.68 -6.81
N LEU A 151 12.98 12.56 -5.94
CA LEU A 151 11.55 12.78 -5.75
C LEU A 151 10.90 13.40 -6.98
N LEU A 152 11.50 14.42 -7.58
CA LEU A 152 11.00 15.05 -8.81
C LEU A 152 10.92 14.03 -9.94
N LYS A 153 11.99 13.28 -10.17
CA LYS A 153 12.02 12.21 -11.17
C LYS A 153 10.97 11.13 -10.90
N MET A 154 10.71 10.81 -9.64
CA MET A 154 9.62 9.90 -9.26
C MET A 154 8.24 10.47 -9.60
N GLN A 155 8.01 11.77 -9.43
CA GLN A 155 6.75 12.42 -9.79
C GLN A 155 6.53 12.43 -11.31
N GLU A 156 7.57 12.75 -12.09
CA GLU A 156 7.54 12.69 -13.55
C GLU A 156 7.19 11.28 -14.06
N MET A 157 7.85 10.25 -13.51
CA MET A 157 7.54 8.85 -13.84
C MET A 157 6.07 8.51 -13.54
N ARG A 158 5.51 9.03 -12.44
CA ARG A 158 4.10 8.82 -12.09
C ARG A 158 3.16 9.51 -13.08
N ALA A 159 3.48 10.74 -13.49
CA ALA A 159 2.70 11.48 -14.50
C ALA A 159 2.74 10.77 -15.87
N ALA A 160 3.92 10.38 -16.33
CA ALA A 160 4.11 9.67 -17.60
C ALA A 160 3.47 8.27 -17.64
N GLY A 161 3.28 7.63 -16.48
CA GLY A 161 2.54 6.38 -16.37
C GLY A 161 1.02 6.55 -16.47
N LYS A 162 0.48 7.68 -15.99
CA LYS A 162 -0.94 8.00 -16.08
C LYS A 162 -1.37 8.31 -17.51
N SER A 163 -0.59 9.10 -18.25
CA SER A 163 -0.91 9.47 -19.64
C SER A 163 -1.02 8.24 -20.55
N ARG A 164 -0.10 7.28 -20.45
CA ARG A 164 -0.13 6.03 -21.22
C ARG A 164 -1.35 5.16 -20.93
N ARG A 165 -1.84 5.15 -19.69
CA ARG A 165 -3.01 4.35 -19.31
C ARG A 165 -4.32 4.98 -19.79
N GLY A 166 -4.39 6.31 -19.84
CA GLY A 166 -5.52 7.03 -20.42
C GLY A 166 -5.67 6.78 -21.93
N MET A 167 -4.55 6.75 -22.66
CA MET A 167 -4.55 6.47 -24.10
C MET A 167 -5.05 5.05 -24.45
N LEU A 168 -4.68 4.04 -23.64
CA LEU A 168 -5.12 2.65 -23.84
C LEU A 168 -6.63 2.44 -23.58
N HIS A 169 -7.23 3.16 -22.63
CA HIS A 169 -8.69 3.10 -22.41
C HIS A 169 -9.49 3.94 -23.42
N GLY A 170 -8.92 5.03 -23.96
CA GLY A 170 -9.54 5.82 -25.01
C GLY A 170 -9.66 5.07 -26.35
N LEU A 171 -8.73 4.14 -26.63
CA LEU A 171 -8.74 3.32 -27.85
C LEU A 171 -9.70 2.12 -27.77
N THR A 172 -10.25 1.79 -26.60
CA THR A 172 -11.16 0.66 -26.41
C THR A 172 -12.64 1.05 -26.32
N LEU A 173 -12.98 2.34 -26.42
CA LEU A 173 -14.35 2.87 -26.34
C LEU A 173 -14.91 3.37 -27.69
N ASN A 174 -14.16 3.17 -28.79
CA ASN A 174 -14.65 3.34 -30.17
C ASN A 174 -14.68 1.96 -30.86
N LYS A 175 -15.65 1.12 -30.48
CA LYS A 175 -16.12 -0.02 -31.27
C LYS A 175 -17.61 -0.22 -31.01
#